data_AF-A0A7V9U051-F1
#
_entry.id   AF-A0A7V9U051-F1
#
_cell.length_a   1.000
_cell.length_b   1.000
_cell.length_c   1.000
_cell.angle_alpha   90.00
_cell.angle_beta   90.00
_cell.angle_gamma   90.00
#
_symmetry.space_group_name_H-M   'P 1'
#
loop_
_entity.id
_entity.type
_entity.pdbx_description
1 polymer ?
#
loop_
_entity_poly.entity_id
_entity_poly.type
_entity_poly.pdbx_seq_one_letter_code
_entity_poly.pdbx_strand_id
1 'polypeptide(L)'
;MSYGDNNSAISNFGPQHTISVPIVRFREFLADTQQIGRGVVIGQPGADQTLETNKQTLIAEFVQRQRFTTAFPTTLTAAQFVDNLFLNAGVVPTATDRDAAINEFGGPMSPTTDIGARGRALRRVAENSTLNQQEFNRAFVLAQFFGYLRRNPNDTPDSDYSGYEFWLTKLNQFNGNFVNAEMVKSFLVSGEYIQRFGP
;
A
#
# COMPACT_ATOMS: atom_id res chain seq x y z
N MET A 1 -15.09 -0.19 8.63
CA MET A 1 -13.74 -0.76 8.45
C MET A 1 -12.99 0.18 7.53
N SER A 2 -11.84 0.70 7.94
CA SER A 2 -10.99 1.51 7.06
C SER A 2 -10.51 0.62 5.91
N TYR A 3 -10.70 1.06 4.67
CA TYR A 3 -10.16 0.39 3.50
C TYR A 3 -8.62 0.57 3.44
N GLY A 4 -7.85 -0.49 3.65
CA GLY A 4 -6.38 -0.42 3.49
C GLY A 4 -5.61 -1.02 4.65
N ASP A 5 -6.23 -1.10 5.83
CA ASP A 5 -5.66 -1.71 7.02
C ASP A 5 -6.55 -2.82 7.60
N ASN A 6 -5.89 -3.82 8.18
CA ASN A 6 -6.48 -4.74 9.13
C ASN A 6 -6.15 -4.26 10.55
N ASN A 7 -7.12 -3.65 11.23
CA ASN A 7 -6.97 -3.10 12.59
C ASN A 7 -7.09 -4.16 13.70
N SER A 8 -7.26 -5.43 13.32
CA SER A 8 -7.44 -6.55 14.24
C SER A 8 -6.32 -7.58 14.14
N ALA A 9 -5.16 -7.19 13.58
CA ALA A 9 -3.99 -8.06 13.54
C ALA A 9 -3.43 -8.25 14.95
N ILE A 10 -3.24 -9.51 15.36
CA ILE A 10 -2.71 -9.84 16.68
C ILE A 10 -1.19 -9.77 16.65
N SER A 11 -0.60 -9.16 17.68
CA SER A 11 0.82 -9.23 17.98
C SER A 11 1.02 -9.72 19.41
N ASN A 12 2.06 -10.53 19.60
CA ASN A 12 2.57 -10.98 20.89
C ASN A 12 3.99 -10.44 21.12
N PHE A 13 4.40 -9.38 20.41
CA PHE A 13 5.61 -8.65 20.72
C PHE A 13 5.40 -7.85 22.01
N GLY A 14 5.81 -8.43 23.14
CA GLY A 14 5.40 -7.97 24.47
C GLY A 14 4.07 -8.59 24.89
N PRO A 15 3.22 -7.89 25.68
CA PRO A 15 1.87 -8.36 25.98
C PRO A 15 1.03 -8.49 24.71
N GLN A 16 0.12 -9.46 24.66
CA GLN A 16 -0.78 -9.63 23.53
C GLN A 16 -1.65 -8.39 23.32
N HIS A 17 -1.67 -7.88 22.08
CA HIS A 17 -2.48 -6.71 21.70
C HIS A 17 -2.80 -6.72 20.20
N THR A 18 -3.67 -5.80 19.77
CA THR A 18 -4.00 -5.61 18.35
C THR A 18 -3.21 -4.45 17.76
N ILE A 19 -2.73 -4.63 16.53
CA ILE A 19 -2.07 -3.61 15.74
C ILE A 19 -2.83 -3.39 14.43
N SER A 20 -2.63 -2.22 13.83
CA SER A 20 -3.02 -1.98 12.44
C SER A 20 -1.90 -2.47 11.52
N VAL A 21 -2.24 -3.25 10.50
CA VAL A 21 -1.31 -3.67 9.44
C VAL A 21 -1.93 -3.46 8.06
N PRO A 22 -1.14 -3.12 7.03
CA PRO A 22 -1.67 -3.00 5.68
C PRO A 22 -2.32 -4.31 5.23
N ILE A 23 -3.49 -4.21 4.59
CA ILE A 23 -4.26 -5.40 4.13
C ILE A 23 -3.63 -6.08 2.91
N VAL A 24 -2.62 -5.46 2.30
CA VAL A 24 -1.91 -5.99 1.14
C VAL A 24 -1.25 -7.33 1.49
N ARG A 25 -1.52 -8.35 0.66
CA ARG A 25 -0.98 -9.70 0.82
C ARG A 25 0.08 -9.98 -0.25
N PHE A 26 0.99 -10.91 0.05
CA PHE A 26 2.12 -11.25 -0.82
C PHE A 26 1.70 -11.58 -2.27
N ARG A 27 0.66 -12.40 -2.43
CA ARG A 27 0.18 -12.81 -3.76
C ARG A 27 -0.34 -11.64 -4.59
N GLU A 28 -1.06 -10.73 -3.95
CA GLU A 28 -1.58 -9.52 -4.58
C GLU A 28 -0.43 -8.59 -4.96
N PHE A 29 0.49 -8.33 -4.02
CA PHE A 29 1.67 -7.51 -4.26
C PHE A 29 2.51 -8.04 -5.43
N LEU A 30 2.73 -9.36 -5.51
CA LEU A 30 3.51 -9.96 -6.58
C LEU A 30 2.82 -9.80 -7.94
N ALA A 31 1.51 -10.04 -8.02
CA ALA A 31 0.75 -9.88 -9.25
C ALA A 31 0.75 -8.42 -9.73
N ASP A 32 0.47 -7.48 -8.81
CA ASP A 32 0.42 -6.05 -9.10
C ASP A 32 1.81 -5.52 -9.54
N THR A 33 2.89 -5.99 -8.90
CA THR A 33 4.28 -5.64 -9.29
C THR A 33 4.63 -6.15 -10.69
N GLN A 34 4.26 -7.39 -11.01
CA GLN A 34 4.50 -7.97 -12.35
C GLN A 34 3.72 -7.22 -13.44
N GLN A 35 2.51 -6.77 -13.13
CA GLN A 35 1.71 -5.96 -14.05
C GLN A 35 2.36 -4.60 -14.31
N ILE A 36 2.81 -3.91 -13.27
CA ILE A 36 3.51 -2.62 -13.40
C ILE A 36 4.79 -2.77 -14.25
N GLY A 37 5.58 -3.81 -14.03
CA GLY A 37 6.85 -4.03 -14.72
C GLY A 37 6.74 -4.64 -16.13
N ARG A 38 5.54 -5.05 -16.56
CA ARG A 38 5.38 -5.78 -17.83
C ARG A 38 5.82 -4.94 -19.03
N GLY A 39 6.82 -5.45 -19.76
CA GLY A 39 7.33 -4.78 -20.96
C GLY A 39 8.14 -3.51 -20.68
N VAL A 40 8.42 -3.20 -19.42
CA VAL A 40 9.28 -2.05 -19.06
C VAL A 40 10.74 -2.50 -19.08
N VAL A 41 11.53 -1.88 -19.96
CA VAL A 41 12.99 -2.06 -20.02
C VAL A 41 13.65 -0.72 -19.76
N ILE A 42 14.26 -0.57 -18.58
CA ILE A 42 14.88 0.69 -18.16
C ILE A 42 15.98 1.09 -19.15
N GLY A 43 15.99 2.37 -19.55
CA GLY A 43 16.96 2.92 -20.48
C GLY A 43 16.60 2.76 -21.97
N GLN A 44 15.48 2.09 -22.29
CA GLN A 44 14.95 2.04 -23.66
C GLN A 44 13.97 3.20 -23.92
N PRO A 45 13.93 3.73 -25.16
CA PRO A 45 12.89 4.67 -25.56
C PRO A 45 11.48 4.12 -25.28
N GLY A 46 10.63 4.96 -24.67
CA GLY A 46 9.25 4.59 -24.34
C GLY A 46 9.06 3.84 -23.01
N ALA A 47 10.12 3.52 -22.27
CA ALA A 47 10.03 2.82 -20.98
C ALA A 47 9.12 3.54 -19.97
N ASP A 48 9.26 4.87 -19.85
CA ASP A 48 8.45 5.68 -18.93
C ASP A 48 6.97 5.68 -19.31
N GLN A 49 6.67 5.76 -20.61
CA GLN A 49 5.30 5.72 -21.11
C GLN A 49 4.65 4.36 -20.88
N THR A 50 5.39 3.27 -21.11
CA THR A 50 4.91 1.90 -20.82
C THR A 50 4.64 1.74 -19.32
N LEU A 51 5.58 2.19 -18.48
CA LEU A 51 5.42 2.14 -17.03
C LEU A 51 4.19 2.93 -16.56
N GLU A 52 3.99 4.13 -17.07
CA GLU A 52 2.83 4.97 -16.76
C GLU A 52 1.51 4.32 -17.22
N THR A 53 1.49 3.73 -18.42
CA THR A 53 0.34 3.00 -18.94
C THR A 53 -0.01 1.79 -18.05
N ASN A 54 1.00 1.04 -17.61
CA ASN A 54 0.80 -0.09 -16.72
C ASN A 54 0.24 0.35 -15.35
N LYS A 55 0.74 1.45 -14.79
CA LYS A 55 0.22 2.03 -13.54
C LYS A 55 -1.25 2.44 -13.67
N GLN A 56 -1.61 3.12 -14.76
CA GLN A 56 -3.00 3.52 -15.02
C GLN A 56 -3.92 2.30 -15.13
N THR A 57 -3.45 1.25 -15.81
CA THR A 57 -4.21 -0.01 -15.95
C THR A 57 -4.44 -0.68 -14.60
N LEU A 58 -3.40 -0.82 -13.78
CA LEU A 58 -3.50 -1.39 -12.44
C LEU A 58 -4.50 -0.60 -11.58
N ILE A 59 -4.42 0.74 -11.60
CA ILE A 59 -5.32 1.59 -10.81
C ILE A 59 -6.78 1.46 -11.28
N ALA A 60 -7.00 1.39 -12.60
CA ALA A 60 -8.34 1.16 -13.16
C ALA A 60 -8.93 -0.19 -12.74
N GLU A 61 -8.12 -1.24 -12.69
CA GLU A 61 -8.53 -2.56 -12.17
C GLU A 61 -8.76 -2.51 -10.65
N PHE A 62 -7.89 -1.81 -9.91
CA PHE A 62 -7.97 -1.69 -8.46
C PHE A 62 -9.29 -1.07 -8.00
N VAL A 63 -9.72 0.03 -8.63
CA VAL A 63 -10.99 0.71 -8.28
C VAL A 63 -12.24 -0.11 -8.63
N GLN A 64 -12.08 -1.21 -9.36
CA GLN A 64 -13.14 -2.17 -9.69
C GLN A 64 -13.14 -3.39 -8.76
N ARG A 65 -12.10 -3.59 -7.94
CA ARG A 65 -12.06 -4.71 -6.98
C ARG A 65 -13.26 -4.61 -6.04
N GLN A 66 -13.91 -5.74 -5.74
CA GLN A 66 -15.13 -5.78 -4.94
C GLN A 66 -15.01 -5.08 -3.58
N ARG A 67 -13.86 -5.24 -2.91
CA ARG A 67 -13.56 -4.52 -1.66
C ARG A 67 -13.56 -3.00 -1.82
N PHE A 68 -13.10 -2.49 -2.96
CA PHE A 68 -13.06 -1.05 -3.25
C PHE A 68 -14.46 -0.54 -3.56
N THR A 69 -15.20 -1.22 -4.44
CA THR A 69 -16.57 -0.81 -4.80
C THR A 69 -17.55 -0.94 -3.64
N THR A 70 -17.31 -1.86 -2.70
CA THR A 70 -18.07 -1.97 -1.44
C THR A 70 -17.76 -0.81 -0.49
N ALA A 71 -16.49 -0.42 -0.35
CA ALA A 71 -16.09 0.69 0.53
C ALA A 71 -16.45 2.07 -0.06
N PHE A 72 -16.40 2.19 -1.38
CA PHE A 72 -16.63 3.44 -2.12
C PHE A 72 -17.69 3.22 -3.21
N PRO A 73 -18.98 3.09 -2.87
CA PRO A 73 -20.02 2.82 -3.86
C PRO A 73 -20.16 3.96 -4.87
N THR A 74 -20.63 3.65 -6.08
CA THR A 74 -20.87 4.64 -7.16
C THR A 74 -22.05 5.58 -6.88
N THR A 75 -22.80 5.33 -5.79
CA THR A 75 -23.88 6.19 -5.31
C THR A 75 -23.36 7.46 -4.60
N LEU A 76 -22.06 7.53 -4.31
CA LEU A 76 -21.43 8.72 -3.75
C LEU A 76 -21.29 9.81 -4.80
N THR A 77 -21.48 11.07 -4.37
CA THR A 77 -21.02 12.24 -5.11
C THR A 77 -19.49 12.29 -5.13
N ALA A 78 -18.89 13.00 -6.09
CA ALA A 78 -17.44 13.16 -6.18
C ALA A 78 -16.82 13.71 -4.89
N ALA A 79 -17.45 14.70 -4.25
CA ALA A 79 -17.01 15.23 -2.96
C ALA A 79 -16.99 14.15 -1.87
N GLN A 80 -18.09 13.40 -1.70
CA GLN A 80 -18.17 12.33 -0.70
C GLN A 80 -17.16 11.21 -0.97
N PHE A 81 -16.95 10.84 -2.24
CA PHE A 81 -15.96 9.84 -2.63
C PHE A 81 -14.54 10.28 -2.25
N VAL A 82 -14.15 11.51 -2.60
CA VAL A 82 -12.83 12.06 -2.28
C VAL A 82 -12.63 12.22 -0.78
N ASP A 83 -13.63 12.74 -0.06
CA ASP A 83 -13.58 12.88 1.39
C ASP A 83 -13.43 11.52 2.08
N ASN A 84 -14.16 10.50 1.62
CA ASN A 84 -14.04 9.15 2.14
C ASN A 84 -12.65 8.55 1.84
N LEU A 85 -12.05 8.84 0.69
CA LEU A 85 -10.69 8.38 0.38
C LEU A 85 -9.66 8.98 1.34
N PHE A 86 -9.71 10.29 1.59
CA PHE A 86 -8.80 10.97 2.51
C PHE A 86 -9.03 10.56 3.97
N LEU A 87 -10.30 10.47 4.40
CA LEU A 87 -10.67 9.97 5.72
C LEU A 87 -10.09 8.57 5.95
N ASN A 88 -10.24 7.71 4.95
CA ASN A 88 -9.72 6.36 5.00
C ASN A 88 -8.18 6.31 4.98
N ALA A 89 -7.54 7.24 4.27
CA ALA A 89 -6.10 7.41 4.27
C ALA A 89 -5.55 8.00 5.58
N GLY A 90 -6.41 8.46 6.51
CA GLY A 90 -5.98 9.12 7.74
C GLY A 90 -5.29 10.48 7.50
N VAL A 91 -5.50 11.08 6.33
CA VAL A 91 -4.88 12.34 5.92
C VAL A 91 -5.93 13.44 5.87
N VAL A 92 -5.62 14.58 6.48
CA VAL A 92 -6.38 15.82 6.27
C VAL A 92 -5.80 16.53 5.04
N PRO A 93 -6.51 16.57 3.91
CA PRO A 93 -5.98 17.19 2.69
C PRO A 93 -5.94 18.70 2.80
N THR A 94 -5.04 19.34 2.05
CA THR A 94 -5.18 20.76 1.75
C THR A 94 -6.41 21.00 0.87
N ALA A 95 -6.94 22.22 0.87
CA ALA A 95 -8.04 22.58 -0.03
C ALA A 95 -7.68 22.31 -1.51
N THR A 96 -6.44 22.63 -1.90
CA THR A 96 -5.94 22.40 -3.26
C THR A 96 -5.92 20.92 -3.63
N ASP A 97 -5.41 20.05 -2.76
CA ASP A 97 -5.33 18.60 -3.05
C ASP A 97 -6.73 17.99 -3.15
N ARG A 98 -7.62 18.39 -2.24
CA ARG A 98 -9.01 17.96 -2.23
C ARG A 98 -9.74 18.38 -3.49
N ASP A 99 -9.64 19.66 -3.87
CA ASP A 99 -10.30 20.20 -5.05
C ASP A 99 -9.75 19.57 -6.34
N ALA A 100 -8.43 19.34 -6.41
CA ALA A 100 -7.82 18.65 -7.55
C ALA A 100 -8.37 17.23 -7.74
N ALA A 101 -8.58 16.47 -6.65
CA ALA A 101 -9.18 15.13 -6.72
C ALA A 101 -10.66 15.17 -7.09
N ILE A 102 -11.42 16.16 -6.62
CA ILE A 102 -12.82 16.35 -7.00
C ILE A 102 -12.95 16.72 -8.48
N ASN A 103 -12.05 17.58 -8.98
CA ASN A 103 -12.06 18.04 -10.36
C ASN A 103 -11.80 16.93 -11.38
N GLU A 104 -11.28 15.77 -10.97
CA GLU A 104 -11.20 14.57 -11.82
C GLU A 104 -12.58 14.09 -12.32
N PHE A 105 -13.64 14.42 -11.59
CA PHE A 105 -15.03 14.12 -11.93
C PHE A 105 -15.76 15.33 -12.56
N GLY A 106 -15.10 16.47 -12.72
CA GLY A 106 -15.71 17.71 -13.26
C GLY A 106 -16.53 18.52 -12.26
N GLY A 107 -16.49 18.19 -10.97
CA GLY A 107 -17.13 18.99 -9.91
C GLY A 107 -17.63 18.16 -8.71
N PRO A 108 -17.96 18.81 -7.58
CA PRO A 108 -18.26 18.12 -6.32
C PRO A 108 -19.51 17.26 -6.34
N MET A 109 -20.52 17.63 -7.14
CA MET A 109 -21.81 16.91 -7.25
C MET A 109 -21.83 15.88 -8.39
N SER A 110 -20.73 15.73 -9.13
CA SER A 110 -20.65 14.78 -10.25
C SER A 110 -20.81 13.33 -9.78
N PRO A 111 -21.41 12.45 -10.61
CA PRO A 111 -21.50 11.03 -10.33
C PRO A 111 -20.11 10.38 -10.35
N THR A 112 -19.94 9.32 -9.58
CA THR A 112 -18.66 8.58 -9.44
C THR A 112 -18.66 7.27 -10.22
N THR A 113 -19.39 7.20 -11.33
CA THR A 113 -19.49 6.01 -12.21
C THR A 113 -18.33 5.90 -13.20
N ASP A 114 -17.61 6.99 -13.47
CA ASP A 114 -16.43 6.98 -14.35
C ASP A 114 -15.24 6.30 -13.66
N ILE A 115 -14.86 5.12 -14.16
CA ILE A 115 -13.73 4.32 -13.65
C ILE A 115 -12.40 5.07 -13.76
N GLY A 116 -12.18 5.79 -14.86
CA GLY A 116 -10.97 6.57 -15.09
C GLY A 116 -10.85 7.72 -14.09
N ALA A 117 -11.93 8.45 -13.84
CA ALA A 117 -11.97 9.52 -12.84
C ALA A 117 -11.72 8.99 -11.42
N ARG A 118 -12.35 7.86 -11.05
CA ARG A 118 -12.07 7.17 -9.76
C ARG A 118 -10.60 6.80 -9.63
N GLY A 119 -10.00 6.26 -10.69
CA GLY A 119 -8.59 5.90 -10.71
C GLY A 119 -7.67 7.11 -10.51
N ARG A 120 -7.90 8.20 -11.25
CA ARG A 120 -7.11 9.44 -11.11
C ARG A 120 -7.28 10.09 -9.73
N ALA A 121 -8.51 10.14 -9.20
CA ALA A 121 -8.77 10.64 -7.86
C ALA A 121 -8.08 9.78 -6.78
N LEU A 122 -8.17 8.46 -6.87
CA LEU A 122 -7.44 7.54 -5.98
C LEU A 122 -5.94 7.78 -6.05
N ARG A 123 -5.38 7.93 -7.25
CA ARG A 123 -3.95 8.18 -7.45
C ARG A 123 -3.49 9.47 -6.78
N ARG A 124 -4.26 10.57 -6.91
CA ARG A 124 -3.95 11.84 -6.23
C ARG A 124 -3.89 11.68 -4.71
N VAL A 125 -4.82 10.91 -4.13
CA VAL A 125 -4.80 10.61 -2.69
C VAL A 125 -3.60 9.73 -2.33
N ALA A 126 -3.33 8.69 -3.11
CA ALA A 126 -2.22 7.75 -2.89
C ALA A 126 -0.83 8.41 -3.01
N GLU A 127 -0.70 9.41 -3.87
CA GLU A 127 0.54 10.17 -4.10
C GLU A 127 0.67 11.39 -3.16
N ASN A 128 -0.29 11.59 -2.25
CA ASN A 128 -0.20 12.65 -1.25
C ASN A 128 1.03 12.45 -0.35
N SER A 129 1.80 13.51 -0.16
CA SER A 129 3.08 13.46 0.56
C SER A 129 2.92 13.08 2.04
N THR A 130 1.85 13.52 2.69
CA THR A 130 1.55 13.16 4.08
C THR A 130 1.24 11.67 4.19
N LEU A 131 0.44 11.12 3.28
CA LEU A 131 0.16 9.68 3.26
C LEU A 131 1.45 8.88 3.05
N ASN A 132 2.28 9.29 2.10
CA ASN A 132 3.55 8.63 1.83
C ASN A 132 4.43 8.60 3.10
N GLN A 133 4.58 9.72 3.79
CA GLN A 133 5.36 9.80 5.03
C GLN A 133 4.81 8.89 6.13
N GLN A 134 3.49 8.78 6.26
CA GLN A 134 2.84 7.95 7.28
C GLN A 134 2.97 6.45 7.00
N GLU A 135 2.85 6.04 5.74
CA GLU A 135 2.80 4.63 5.35
C GLU A 135 4.14 4.06 4.90
N PHE A 136 5.15 4.88 4.59
CA PHE A 136 6.40 4.42 3.99
C PHE A 136 7.07 3.31 4.83
N ASN A 137 7.26 3.53 6.13
CA ASN A 137 7.92 2.55 7.00
C ASN A 137 7.11 1.25 7.10
N ARG A 138 5.78 1.35 7.20
CA ARG A 138 4.87 0.19 7.27
C ARG A 138 4.93 -0.64 5.99
N ALA A 139 4.86 0.01 4.84
CA ALA A 139 4.96 -0.61 3.52
C ALA A 139 6.36 -1.17 3.24
N PHE A 140 7.41 -0.46 3.68
CA PHE A 140 8.80 -0.90 3.54
C PHE A 140 9.06 -2.19 4.30
N VAL A 141 8.59 -2.29 5.55
CA VAL A 141 8.68 -3.53 6.36
C VAL A 141 7.98 -4.67 5.65
N LEU A 142 6.76 -4.45 5.17
CA LEU A 142 6.00 -5.47 4.44
C LEU A 142 6.71 -5.93 3.16
N ALA A 143 7.31 -5.00 2.42
CA ALA A 143 8.09 -5.30 1.23
C ALA A 143 9.33 -6.15 1.53
N GLN A 144 9.96 -6.04 2.71
CA GLN A 144 11.06 -6.93 3.11
C GLN A 144 10.58 -8.37 3.28
N PHE A 145 9.43 -8.60 3.93
CA PHE A 145 8.82 -9.94 4.04
C PHE A 145 8.51 -10.52 2.65
N PHE A 146 7.92 -9.72 1.76
CA PHE A 146 7.57 -10.16 0.42
C PHE A 146 8.79 -10.44 -0.46
N GLY A 147 9.81 -9.58 -0.39
CA GLY A 147 11.02 -9.68 -1.19
C GLY A 147 11.91 -10.83 -0.76
N TYR A 148 12.24 -10.90 0.53
CA TYR A 148 13.19 -11.89 1.06
C TYR A 148 12.53 -13.21 1.45
N LEU A 149 11.40 -13.16 2.17
CA LEU A 149 10.78 -14.38 2.73
C LEU A 149 9.68 -14.96 1.83
N ARG A 150 9.22 -14.20 0.83
CA ARG A 150 8.23 -14.62 -0.16
C ARG A 150 6.91 -15.09 0.49
N ARG A 151 6.52 -14.46 1.62
CA ARG A 151 5.31 -14.80 2.40
C ARG A 151 4.73 -13.59 3.11
N ASN A 152 3.50 -13.70 3.62
CA ASN A 152 2.94 -12.70 4.54
C ASN A 152 3.63 -12.81 5.92
N PRO A 153 3.69 -11.72 6.70
CA PRO A 153 4.33 -11.75 8.02
C PRO A 153 3.74 -12.78 9.00
N ASN A 154 2.45 -13.09 8.86
CA ASN A 154 1.72 -14.01 9.72
C ASN A 154 1.48 -15.41 9.09
N ASP A 155 2.10 -15.70 7.94
CA ASP A 155 2.08 -17.05 7.38
C ASP A 155 3.01 -17.97 8.18
N THR A 156 2.73 -19.28 8.20
CA THR A 156 3.54 -20.28 8.91
C THR A 156 5.03 -20.20 8.53
N PRO A 157 5.96 -20.38 9.49
CA PRO A 157 5.78 -20.93 10.85
C PRO A 157 5.22 -19.94 11.88
N ASP A 158 5.12 -18.65 11.54
CA ASP A 158 4.48 -17.67 12.41
C ASP A 158 2.95 -17.84 12.42
N SER A 159 2.28 -17.17 13.35
CA SER A 159 0.81 -17.17 13.44
C SER A 159 0.23 -15.80 13.80
N ASP A 160 1.09 -14.79 13.92
CA ASP A 160 0.77 -13.44 14.35
C ASP A 160 1.62 -12.42 13.59
N TYR A 161 1.53 -11.15 13.97
CA TYR A 161 2.31 -10.07 13.37
C TYR A 161 3.47 -9.57 14.27
N SER A 162 3.93 -10.38 15.23
CA SER A 162 4.99 -10.00 16.18
C SER A 162 6.28 -9.62 15.45
N GLY A 163 6.68 -10.40 14.44
CA GLY A 163 7.86 -10.09 13.63
C GLY A 163 7.71 -8.79 12.84
N TYR A 164 6.52 -8.51 12.31
CA TYR A 164 6.22 -7.26 11.61
C TYR A 164 6.33 -6.06 12.56
N GLU A 165 5.69 -6.14 13.72
CA GLU A 165 5.71 -5.06 14.72
C GLU A 165 7.12 -4.80 15.26
N PHE A 166 7.89 -5.86 15.53
CA PHE A 166 9.28 -5.74 15.96
C PHE A 166 10.10 -4.91 14.97
N TRP A 167 10.06 -5.26 13.68
CA TRP A 167 10.83 -4.54 12.66
C TRP A 167 10.32 -3.12 12.43
N LEU A 168 9.00 -2.91 12.44
CA LEU A 168 8.42 -1.58 12.34
C LEU A 168 8.86 -0.69 13.51
N THR A 169 8.81 -1.22 14.74
CA THR A 169 9.27 -0.52 15.95
C THR A 169 10.74 -0.15 15.85
N LYS A 170 11.60 -1.10 15.46
CA LYS A 170 13.03 -0.86 15.29
C LYS A 170 13.30 0.19 14.21
N LEU A 171 12.63 0.08 13.06
CA LEU A 171 12.79 1.05 11.97
C LEU A 171 12.38 2.47 12.40
N ASN A 172 11.28 2.61 13.13
CA ASN A 172 10.83 3.88 13.68
C ASN A 172 11.80 4.46 14.72
N GLN A 173 12.40 3.62 15.58
CA GLN A 173 13.44 4.07 16.54
C GLN A 173 14.67 4.68 15.85
N PHE A 174 14.96 4.24 14.63
CA PHE A 174 16.05 4.78 13.82
C PHE A 174 15.55 5.79 12.76
N ASN A 175 14.39 6.41 12.97
CA ASN A 175 13.81 7.42 12.08
C ASN A 175 13.70 6.97 10.61
N GLY A 176 13.33 5.71 10.36
CA GLY A 176 13.23 5.15 9.01
C GLY A 176 14.58 4.74 8.39
N ASN A 177 15.69 4.89 9.12
CA ASN A 177 16.99 4.47 8.63
C ASN A 177 17.16 2.94 8.75
N PHE A 178 16.85 2.23 7.65
CA PHE A 178 16.92 0.78 7.58
C PHE A 178 18.33 0.20 7.75
N VAL A 179 19.37 1.00 7.49
CA VAL A 179 20.78 0.61 7.68
C VAL A 179 21.09 0.57 9.17
N ASN A 180 20.75 1.63 9.90
CA ASN A 180 20.94 1.70 11.36
C ASN A 180 20.02 0.73 12.09
N ALA A 181 18.82 0.46 11.55
CA ALA A 181 17.94 -0.59 12.05
C ALA A 181 18.46 -2.01 11.75
N GLU A 182 19.55 -2.16 10.99
CA GLU A 182 20.13 -3.42 10.52
C GLU A 182 19.12 -4.36 9.84
N MET A 183 18.04 -3.79 9.32
CA MET A 183 16.84 -4.55 8.97
C MET A 183 17.06 -5.37 7.71
N VAL A 184 17.65 -4.81 6.66
CA VAL A 184 17.89 -5.58 5.42
C VAL A 184 18.88 -6.73 5.67
N LYS A 185 19.90 -6.49 6.51
CA LYS A 185 20.90 -7.50 6.86
C LYS A 185 20.26 -8.66 7.62
N SER A 186 19.42 -8.38 8.60
CA SER A 186 18.77 -9.41 9.42
C SER A 186 17.78 -10.28 8.63
N PHE A 187 17.08 -9.74 7.63
CA PHE A 187 16.24 -10.56 6.73
C PHE A 187 17.10 -11.50 5.87
N LEU A 188 18.24 -11.04 5.36
CA LEU A 188 19.20 -11.84 4.58
C LEU A 188 19.89 -12.94 5.39
N VAL A 189 20.23 -12.68 6.65
CA VAL A 189 20.88 -13.67 7.54
C VAL A 189 19.89 -14.43 8.42
N SER A 190 18.59 -14.17 8.29
CA SER A 190 17.57 -14.88 9.05
C SER A 190 17.71 -16.38 8.79
N GLY A 191 17.62 -17.17 9.86
CA GLY A 191 17.71 -18.64 9.75
C GLY A 191 16.70 -19.19 8.74
N GLU A 192 15.53 -18.54 8.61
CA GLU A 192 14.52 -18.88 7.61
C GLU A 192 14.98 -18.61 6.16
N TYR A 193 15.57 -17.45 5.86
CA TYR A 193 16.09 -17.16 4.52
C TYR A 193 17.21 -18.14 4.16
N ILE A 194 18.14 -18.41 5.08
CA ILE A 194 19.24 -19.36 4.87
C ILE A 194 18.70 -20.78 4.66
N GLN A 195 17.74 -21.23 5.47
CA GLN A 195 17.15 -22.58 5.33
C GLN A 195 16.35 -22.77 4.04
N ARG A 196 15.75 -21.70 3.49
CA ARG A 196 14.92 -21.79 2.28
C ARG A 196 15.69 -21.49 0.99
N PHE A 197 16.67 -20.60 1.04
CA PHE A 197 17.30 -20.02 -0.15
C PHE A 197 18.83 -19.81 -0.01
N GLY A 198 19.43 -20.19 1.12
CA GLY A 198 20.88 -20.19 1.28
C GLY A 198 21.56 -21.33 0.51
N PRO A 199 22.89 -21.26 0.29
CA PRO A 199 23.66 -22.34 -0.33
C PRO A 199 23.70 -23.62 0.52
#